data_AF-A0A7D7WBX3-F1
#
_entry.id   AF-A0A7D7WBX3-F1
#
_cell.length_a   1.000
_cell.length_b   1.000
_cell.length_c   1.000
_cell.angle_alpha   90.00
_cell.angle_beta   90.00
_cell.angle_gamma   90.00
#
_symmetry.space_group_name_H-M   'P 1'
#
loop_
_entity.id
_entity.type
_entity.pdbx_description
1 polymer ?
#
loop_
_entity_poly.entity_id
_entity_poly.type
_entity_poly.pdbx_seq_one_letter_code
_entity_poly.pdbx_strand_id
1 'polypeptide(L)'
;MLPNMGHSTTFDESDSPTVSVVANNPSAQMISEAGSGLTLANFFAAGSAGGFEASGSCSLAVRTADGRTTVALSGPSRTQTVARVTLPSADGTTVVEADAGVRVFSTSPLTLEFELDGHGHPKRIVLGQRRITLPSPPGCPDHTRPTADARAGWETPVRTPVNRCFPSVRLRGR
;
A
#
# COMPACT_ATOMS: atom_id res chain seq x y z
N MET A 1 12.10 -19.48 -6.30
CA MET A 1 12.71 -20.64 -5.60
C MET A 1 12.04 -20.77 -4.25
N LEU A 2 11.61 -21.97 -3.86
CA LEU A 2 10.98 -22.24 -2.57
C LEU A 2 11.91 -23.16 -1.76
N PRO A 3 12.94 -22.61 -1.10
CA PRO A 3 13.91 -23.43 -0.37
C PRO A 3 13.24 -24.16 0.79
N ASN A 4 13.65 -25.40 1.04
CA ASN A 4 13.17 -26.22 2.16
C ASN A 4 11.66 -26.54 2.15
N MET A 5 10.99 -26.40 0.99
CA MET A 5 9.57 -26.76 0.82
C MET A 5 9.41 -28.14 0.17
N GLY A 6 8.39 -28.88 0.60
CA GLY A 6 8.05 -30.19 0.03
C GLY A 6 7.46 -30.09 -1.38
N HIS A 7 7.40 -31.24 -2.07
CA HIS A 7 6.87 -31.31 -3.43
C HIS A 7 5.41 -30.82 -3.53
N SER A 8 4.53 -31.24 -2.62
CA SER A 8 3.12 -30.82 -2.61
C SER A 8 2.99 -29.31 -2.48
N THR A 9 3.69 -28.67 -1.55
CA THR A 9 3.62 -27.22 -1.39
C THR A 9 4.19 -26.47 -2.58
N THR A 10 5.26 -26.99 -3.20
CA THR A 10 5.80 -26.39 -4.42
C THR A 10 4.82 -26.49 -5.58
N PHE A 11 4.09 -27.61 -5.67
CA PHE A 11 3.04 -27.82 -6.66
C PHE A 11 1.86 -26.86 -6.44
N ASP A 12 1.39 -26.75 -5.20
CA ASP A 12 0.30 -25.82 -4.83
C ASP A 12 0.67 -24.35 -5.14
N GLU A 13 1.89 -23.92 -4.78
CA GLU A 13 2.38 -22.57 -5.10
C GLU A 13 2.59 -22.35 -6.60
N SER A 14 2.83 -23.40 -7.39
CA SER A 14 2.92 -23.28 -8.84
C SER A 14 1.56 -23.11 -9.52
N ASP A 15 0.51 -23.71 -8.94
CA ASP A 15 -0.88 -23.61 -9.42
C ASP A 15 -1.52 -22.28 -8.98
N SER A 16 -1.19 -21.81 -7.78
CA SER A 16 -1.68 -20.54 -7.24
C SER A 16 -0.57 -19.72 -6.58
N PRO A 17 0.25 -19.01 -7.38
CA PRO A 17 1.38 -18.26 -6.85
C PRO A 17 0.94 -17.09 -5.97
N THR A 18 1.58 -16.99 -4.80
CA THR A 18 1.43 -15.85 -3.88
C THR A 18 2.05 -14.55 -4.42
N VAL A 19 3.05 -14.66 -5.30
CA VAL A 19 3.75 -13.54 -5.92
C VAL A 19 3.29 -13.34 -7.36
N SER A 20 3.01 -12.10 -7.74
CA SER A 20 2.65 -11.69 -9.10
C SER A 20 3.76 -10.89 -9.76
N VAL A 21 4.05 -11.17 -11.03
CA VAL A 21 4.92 -10.33 -11.86
C VAL A 21 4.11 -9.16 -12.41
N VAL A 22 4.42 -7.96 -11.95
CA VAL A 22 3.74 -6.72 -12.38
C VAL A 22 4.40 -6.14 -13.62
N ALA A 23 5.73 -6.24 -13.70
CA ALA A 23 6.49 -5.87 -14.90
C ALA A 23 7.72 -6.76 -15.04
N ASN A 24 8.05 -7.13 -16.27
CA ASN A 24 9.30 -7.78 -16.62
C ASN A 24 9.68 -7.36 -18.04
N ASN A 25 10.27 -6.18 -18.15
CA ASN A 25 10.62 -5.55 -19.43
C ASN A 25 11.94 -4.78 -19.30
N PRO A 26 12.48 -4.20 -20.39
CA PRO A 26 13.75 -3.50 -20.34
C PRO A 26 13.79 -2.25 -19.46
N SER A 27 12.64 -1.65 -19.11
CA SER A 27 12.61 -0.46 -18.24
C SER A 27 12.54 -0.82 -16.76
N ALA A 28 11.81 -1.89 -16.41
CA ALA A 28 11.67 -2.33 -15.04
C ALA A 28 11.38 -3.83 -14.89
N GLN A 29 11.81 -4.37 -13.75
CA GLN A 29 11.36 -5.64 -13.21
C GLN A 29 10.65 -5.38 -11.88
N MET A 30 9.38 -5.77 -11.79
CA MET A 30 8.53 -5.48 -10.63
C MET A 30 7.68 -6.70 -10.28
N ILE A 31 7.61 -6.98 -8.98
CA ILE A 31 6.74 -8.00 -8.40
C ILE A 31 5.90 -7.41 -7.27
N SER A 32 4.76 -8.03 -7.02
CA SER A 32 3.92 -7.77 -5.86
C SER A 32 3.58 -9.07 -5.15
N GLU A 33 3.42 -9.00 -3.83
CA GLU A 33 2.96 -10.09 -2.99
C GLU A 33 1.83 -9.53 -2.13
N ALA A 34 0.60 -9.91 -2.47
CA ALA A 34 -0.60 -9.25 -1.95
C ALA A 34 -0.84 -9.57 -0.47
N GLY A 35 -0.41 -10.75 0.01
CA GLY A 35 -0.60 -11.18 1.40
C GLY A 35 0.15 -10.32 2.41
N SER A 36 1.33 -9.83 2.07
CA SER A 36 2.11 -8.91 2.92
C SER A 36 2.01 -7.44 2.52
N GLY A 37 1.29 -7.14 1.45
CA GLY A 37 1.17 -5.79 0.89
C GLY A 37 2.50 -5.24 0.33
N LEU A 38 3.40 -6.14 -0.08
CA LEU A 38 4.75 -5.82 -0.54
C LEU A 38 4.76 -5.65 -2.06
N THR A 39 5.44 -4.61 -2.53
CA THR A 39 5.81 -4.39 -3.92
C THR A 39 7.30 -4.14 -3.99
N LEU A 40 7.99 -4.84 -4.87
CA LEU A 40 9.42 -4.70 -5.10
C LEU A 40 9.64 -4.37 -6.58
N ALA A 41 10.50 -3.40 -6.87
CA ALA A 41 10.80 -2.99 -8.22
C ALA A 41 12.27 -2.62 -8.40
N ASN A 42 12.85 -3.05 -9.51
CA ASN A 42 14.09 -2.52 -10.04
C ASN A 42 13.78 -1.75 -11.30
N PHE A 43 14.02 -0.44 -11.28
CA PHE A 43 13.97 0.42 -12.44
C PHE A 43 15.38 0.54 -13.02
N PHE A 44 15.54 0.17 -14.29
CA PHE A 44 16.84 0.20 -14.98
C PHE A 44 17.15 1.58 -15.57
N ALA A 45 16.12 2.40 -15.77
CA ALA A 45 16.19 3.79 -16.21
C ALA A 45 14.99 4.56 -15.65
N ALA A 46 14.91 5.86 -15.95
CA ALA A 46 13.69 6.61 -15.70
C ALA A 46 12.51 5.99 -16.48
N GLY A 47 11.34 5.88 -15.84
CA GLY A 47 10.17 5.26 -16.46
C GLY A 47 9.09 4.86 -15.47
N SER A 48 8.08 4.17 -15.97
CA SER A 48 6.91 3.75 -15.21
C SER A 48 6.66 2.25 -15.30
N ALA A 49 6.15 1.68 -14.21
CA ALA A 49 5.74 0.28 -14.11
C ALA A 49 4.75 0.12 -12.96
N GLY A 50 3.66 -0.64 -13.17
CA GLY A 50 2.69 -0.94 -12.10
C GLY A 50 2.06 0.27 -11.42
N GLY A 51 1.96 1.42 -12.11
CA GLY A 51 1.46 2.68 -11.55
C GLY A 51 2.49 3.47 -10.72
N PHE A 52 3.72 2.97 -10.59
CA PHE A 52 4.85 3.70 -10.04
C PHE A 52 5.62 4.40 -11.17
N GLU A 53 6.24 5.51 -10.84
CA GLU A 53 7.17 6.21 -11.74
C GLU A 53 8.48 6.50 -11.01
N ALA A 54 9.61 6.24 -11.67
CA ALA A 54 10.94 6.55 -11.16
C ALA A 54 11.65 7.57 -12.06
N SER A 55 12.33 8.54 -11.46
CA SER A 55 13.08 9.57 -12.19
C SER A 55 14.41 9.08 -12.78
N GLY A 56 14.82 7.85 -12.45
CA GLY A 56 16.11 7.28 -12.81
C GLY A 56 16.24 5.83 -12.33
N SER A 57 17.40 5.23 -12.55
CA SER A 57 17.65 3.86 -12.10
C SER A 57 17.68 3.75 -10.57
N CYS A 58 16.84 2.87 -10.02
CA CYS A 58 16.71 2.65 -8.58
C CYS A 58 16.20 1.24 -8.27
N SER A 59 16.46 0.79 -7.05
CA SER A 59 15.76 -0.36 -6.45
C SER A 59 14.80 0.17 -5.39
N LEU A 60 13.55 -0.26 -5.48
CA LEU A 60 12.43 0.24 -4.70
C LEU A 60 11.74 -0.92 -3.99
N ALA A 61 11.49 -0.75 -2.70
CA ALA A 61 10.60 -1.59 -1.92
C ALA A 61 9.50 -0.74 -1.29
N VAL A 62 8.24 -1.13 -1.50
CA VAL A 62 7.07 -0.49 -0.90
C VAL A 62 6.28 -1.55 -0.17
N ARG A 63 6.01 -1.34 1.11
CA ARG A 63 5.13 -2.20 1.89
C ARG A 63 4.00 -1.39 2.50
N THR A 64 2.77 -1.75 2.20
CA THR A 64 1.59 -1.17 2.83
C THR A 64 0.92 -2.20 3.74
N ALA A 65 0.97 -1.95 5.04
CA ALA A 65 0.36 -2.81 6.05
C ALA A 65 0.00 -1.98 7.29
N ASP A 66 -1.07 -2.37 7.99
CA ASP A 66 -1.46 -1.77 9.28
C ASP A 66 -1.66 -0.25 9.22
N GLY A 67 -2.17 0.27 8.09
CA GLY A 67 -2.38 1.70 7.86
C GLY A 67 -1.09 2.51 7.68
N ARG A 68 0.03 1.85 7.45
CA ARG A 68 1.34 2.46 7.16
C ARG A 68 1.85 2.01 5.80
N THR A 69 2.53 2.93 5.12
CA THR A 69 3.27 2.65 3.90
C THR A 69 4.75 2.95 4.17
N THR A 70 5.56 1.90 4.16
CA THR A 70 7.02 2.01 4.23
C THR A 70 7.58 1.97 2.82
N VAL A 71 8.38 2.96 2.48
CA VAL A 71 9.09 3.04 1.21
C VAL A 71 10.58 3.03 1.49
N ALA A 72 11.32 2.11 0.87
CA ALA A 72 12.77 2.09 0.87
C ALA A 72 13.28 2.16 -0.57
N LEU A 73 14.27 3.01 -0.80
CA LEU A 73 14.86 3.22 -2.12
C LEU A 73 16.38 3.24 -2.01
N SER A 74 17.05 2.52 -2.91
CA SER A 74 18.50 2.62 -3.12
C SER A 74 18.84 3.02 -4.56
N GLY A 75 19.98 3.69 -4.72
CA GLY A 75 20.56 4.06 -6.01
C GLY A 75 21.73 3.15 -6.39
N PRO A 76 21.48 1.96 -6.96
CA PRO A 76 22.54 0.98 -7.25
C PRO A 76 23.55 1.47 -8.29
N SER A 77 23.16 2.41 -9.15
CA SER A 77 24.05 3.04 -10.13
C SER A 77 25.15 3.88 -9.50
N ARG A 78 24.94 4.39 -8.27
CA ARG A 78 25.89 5.24 -7.52
C ARG A 78 26.32 6.53 -8.23
N THR A 79 25.65 6.90 -9.32
CA THR A 79 25.95 8.09 -10.12
C THR A 79 24.94 9.22 -9.91
N GLN A 80 23.76 8.90 -9.41
CA GLN A 80 22.71 9.88 -9.12
C GLN A 80 22.85 10.39 -7.68
N THR A 81 22.64 11.68 -7.49
CA THR A 81 22.60 12.33 -6.17
C THR A 81 21.19 12.50 -5.64
N VAL A 82 20.18 12.35 -6.50
CA VAL A 82 18.76 12.45 -6.15
C VAL A 82 17.97 11.44 -6.98
N ALA A 83 17.04 10.73 -6.33
CA ALA A 83 16.02 9.94 -7.00
C ALA A 83 14.63 10.36 -6.52
N ARG A 84 13.67 10.43 -7.45
CA ARG A 84 12.25 10.65 -7.16
C ARG A 84 11.44 9.44 -7.58
N VAL A 85 10.47 9.08 -6.74
CA VAL A 85 9.50 8.03 -7.03
C VAL A 85 8.09 8.53 -6.79
N THR A 86 7.22 8.35 -7.78
CA THR A 86 5.78 8.60 -7.67
C THR A 86 5.06 7.29 -7.38
N LEU A 87 4.14 7.31 -6.42
CA LEU A 87 3.37 6.14 -6.00
C LEU A 87 1.92 6.23 -6.54
N PRO A 88 1.27 5.10 -6.85
CA PRO A 88 -0.05 5.09 -7.49
C PRO A 88 -1.20 5.60 -6.61
N SER A 89 -1.09 5.57 -5.28
CA SER A 89 -2.11 6.09 -4.36
C SER A 89 -1.55 6.30 -2.96
N ALA A 90 -1.70 7.50 -2.40
CA ALA A 90 -1.34 7.80 -1.03
C ALA A 90 -2.11 9.02 -0.47
N ASP A 91 -3.39 9.10 -0.78
CA ASP A 91 -4.22 10.20 -0.28
C ASP A 91 -4.22 10.22 1.25
N GLY A 92 -4.06 11.42 1.81
CA GLY A 92 -4.08 11.61 3.26
C GLY A 92 -2.86 11.06 3.99
N THR A 93 -1.73 10.80 3.34
CA THR A 93 -0.51 10.38 4.05
C THR A 93 0.17 11.50 4.82
N THR A 94 0.66 11.18 6.02
CA THR A 94 1.54 12.01 6.84
C THR A 94 2.85 11.29 7.08
N VAL A 95 3.97 12.01 7.09
CA VAL A 95 5.28 11.42 7.44
C VAL A 95 5.29 11.03 8.92
N VAL A 96 5.57 9.76 9.20
CA VAL A 96 5.74 9.22 10.56
C VAL A 96 7.22 9.18 10.92
N GLU A 97 8.05 8.74 9.97
CA GLU A 97 9.49 8.60 10.13
C GLU A 97 10.17 8.76 8.77
N ALA A 98 11.35 9.37 8.71
CA ALA A 98 12.13 9.48 7.49
C ALA A 98 13.63 9.50 7.81
N ASP A 99 14.43 8.81 7.00
CA ASP A 99 15.88 8.92 7.05
C ASP A 99 16.32 10.31 6.59
N ALA A 100 17.54 10.71 6.98
CA ALA A 100 18.12 11.99 6.56
C ALA A 100 18.21 12.09 5.02
N GLY A 101 17.72 13.21 4.48
CA GLY A 101 17.68 13.45 3.03
C GLY A 101 16.51 12.77 2.31
N VAL A 102 15.53 12.21 3.02
CA VAL A 102 14.28 11.71 2.43
C VAL A 102 13.14 12.67 2.75
N ARG A 103 12.36 13.06 1.74
CA ARG A 103 11.22 13.97 1.92
C ARG A 103 10.06 13.68 0.97
N VAL A 104 8.89 14.16 1.35
CA VAL A 104 7.74 14.27 0.43
C VAL A 104 7.98 15.47 -0.49
N PHE A 105 7.99 15.23 -1.79
CA PHE A 105 8.18 16.25 -2.83
C PHE A 105 6.83 16.81 -3.33
N SER A 106 5.85 15.95 -3.51
CA SER A 106 4.47 16.30 -3.88
C SER A 106 3.49 15.34 -3.24
N THR A 107 2.24 15.75 -3.01
CA THR A 107 1.16 14.90 -2.47
C THR A 107 0.05 14.61 -3.48
N SER A 108 0.08 15.22 -4.66
CA SER A 108 -0.92 14.99 -5.71
C SER A 108 -0.28 15.12 -7.11
N PRO A 109 0.26 14.01 -7.67
CA PRO A 109 0.38 12.68 -7.07
C PRO A 109 1.43 12.64 -5.95
N LEU A 110 1.40 11.60 -5.10
CA LEU A 110 2.44 11.43 -4.08
C LEU A 110 3.78 11.11 -4.74
N THR A 111 4.71 12.05 -4.65
CA THR A 111 6.10 11.89 -5.08
C THR A 111 7.01 12.04 -3.87
N LEU A 112 7.91 11.09 -3.70
CA LEU A 112 8.94 11.08 -2.68
C LEU A 112 10.29 11.38 -3.32
N GLU A 113 11.15 12.11 -2.61
CA GLU A 113 12.50 12.43 -3.04
C GLU A 113 13.51 11.87 -2.03
N PHE A 114 14.56 11.25 -2.56
CA PHE A 114 15.64 10.63 -1.83
C PHE A 114 16.95 11.24 -2.29
N GLU A 115 17.64 11.95 -1.40
CA GLU A 115 19.03 12.36 -1.61
C GLU A 115 19.91 11.13 -1.46
N LEU A 116 20.69 10.82 -2.50
CA LEU A 116 21.55 9.65 -2.57
C LEU A 116 23.01 10.08 -2.37
N ASP A 117 23.76 9.27 -1.63
CA ASP A 117 25.15 9.55 -1.24
C ASP A 117 26.20 8.83 -2.13
N GLY A 118 25.75 8.15 -3.19
CA GLY A 118 26.62 7.36 -4.06
C GLY A 118 27.13 6.06 -3.44
N HIS A 119 26.72 5.70 -2.22
CA HIS A 119 27.14 4.45 -1.57
C HIS A 119 26.19 3.28 -1.85
N GLY A 120 25.00 3.54 -2.38
CA GLY A 120 24.02 2.51 -2.73
C GLY A 120 23.26 1.95 -1.52
N HIS A 121 23.39 2.59 -0.35
CA HIS A 121 22.58 2.26 0.82
C HIS A 121 21.12 2.62 0.57
N PRO A 122 20.17 1.78 1.01
CA PRO A 122 18.76 2.15 0.96
C PRO A 122 18.48 3.25 1.98
N LYS A 123 17.65 4.20 1.59
CA LYS A 123 17.02 5.17 2.50
C LYS A 123 15.53 4.92 2.58
N ARG A 124 14.94 5.23 3.72
CA ARG A 124 13.57 4.86 4.08
C ARG A 124 12.72 6.06 4.49
N ILE A 125 11.43 5.97 4.20
CA ILE A 125 10.38 6.81 4.76
C ILE A 125 9.16 5.94 5.11
N VAL A 126 8.54 6.25 6.24
CA VAL A 126 7.30 5.63 6.72
C VAL A 126 6.22 6.69 6.71
N LEU A 127 5.15 6.40 5.99
CA LEU A 127 3.96 7.23 5.87
C LEU A 127 2.83 6.58 6.66
N GLY A 128 2.11 7.37 7.44
CA GLY A 128 0.85 6.97 8.08
C GLY A 128 -0.33 7.47 7.27
N GLN A 129 -1.36 6.65 7.12
CA GLN A 129 -2.61 7.11 6.51
C GLN A 129 -3.45 7.87 7.53
N ARG A 130 -3.88 9.10 7.21
CA ARG A 130 -4.97 9.73 7.94
C ARG A 130 -6.24 8.92 7.68
N ARG A 131 -6.73 8.23 8.69
CA ARG A 131 -8.15 7.87 8.73
C ARG A 131 -8.95 9.17 8.79
N ILE A 132 -9.59 9.52 7.68
CA ILE A 132 -10.76 10.38 7.75
C ILE A 132 -11.84 9.54 8.45
N THR A 133 -12.00 9.73 9.75
CA THR A 133 -13.25 9.33 10.41
C THR A 133 -14.28 10.29 9.87
N LEU A 134 -15.12 9.84 8.92
CA LEU A 134 -16.32 10.60 8.61
C LEU A 134 -17.13 10.69 9.91
N PRO A 135 -17.53 11.88 10.38
CA PRO A 135 -18.47 11.95 11.49
C PRO A 135 -19.69 11.12 11.11
N SER A 136 -20.13 10.22 12.00
CA SER A 136 -21.39 9.54 11.82
C SER A 136 -22.45 10.58 11.45
N PRO A 137 -23.24 10.38 10.39
CA PRO A 137 -24.29 11.33 10.04
C PRO A 137 -25.16 11.54 11.28
N PRO A 138 -25.54 12.79 11.61
CA PRO A 138 -26.38 13.06 12.76
C PRO A 138 -27.68 12.26 12.61
N GLY A 139 -27.92 11.31 13.52
CA GLY A 139 -29.12 10.48 13.55
C GLY A 139 -28.93 8.97 13.46
N CYS A 140 -27.72 8.45 13.25
CA CYS A 140 -27.48 7.00 13.38
C CYS A 140 -27.05 6.67 14.83
N PRO A 141 -27.88 5.97 15.63
CA PRO A 141 -27.42 5.44 16.90
C PRO A 141 -26.28 4.45 16.67
N ASP A 142 -25.25 4.53 17.52
CA ASP A 142 -24.15 3.58 17.53
C ASP A 142 -24.71 2.18 17.81
N HIS A 143 -24.63 1.28 16.81
CA HIS A 143 -24.98 -0.11 17.02
C HIS A 143 -23.86 -0.75 17.85
N THR A 144 -23.90 -0.48 19.15
CA THR A 144 -23.13 -1.24 20.13
C THR A 144 -23.46 -2.70 19.92
N ARG A 145 -22.42 -3.44 19.51
CA ARG A 145 -22.41 -4.89 19.35
C ARG A 145 -23.04 -5.52 20.59
N PRO A 146 -24.07 -6.39 20.47
CA PRO A 146 -24.66 -7.01 21.65
C PRO A 146 -23.60 -7.83 22.38
N THR A 147 -23.39 -7.52 23.65
CA THR A 147 -22.70 -8.38 24.61
C THR A 147 -23.48 -9.68 24.70
N ALA A 148 -22.89 -10.77 24.22
CA ALA A 148 -23.43 -12.10 24.44
C ALA A 148 -23.24 -12.45 25.92
N ASP A 149 -24.32 -12.35 26.70
CA ASP A 149 -24.50 -13.17 27.89
C ASP A 149 -25.99 -13.43 28.13
N ALA A 150 -26.37 -14.71 28.01
CA ALA A 150 -27.37 -15.41 28.81
C ALA A 150 -27.98 -16.60 28.02
N ARG A 151 -28.13 -17.69 28.74
CA ARG A 151 -28.56 -19.02 28.34
C ARG A 151 -30.03 -19.09 27.88
N ALA A 152 -30.31 -20.16 27.13
CA ALA A 152 -31.60 -20.85 26.92
C ALA A 152 -32.59 -20.26 25.88
N GLY A 153 -33.08 -21.14 25.01
CA GLY A 153 -34.30 -20.92 24.21
C GLY A 153 -34.13 -21.27 22.72
N TRP A 154 -34.77 -22.35 22.30
CA TRP A 154 -34.82 -22.90 20.96
C TRP A 154 -35.84 -22.17 20.09
N GLU A 155 -35.63 -20.90 19.72
CA GLU A 155 -36.51 -20.24 18.74
C GLU A 155 -35.70 -19.42 17.73
N THR A 156 -35.86 -19.74 16.45
CA THR A 156 -35.29 -19.00 15.31
C THR A 156 -35.87 -17.59 15.23
N PRO A 157 -35.07 -16.51 15.30
CA PRO A 157 -35.58 -15.17 15.05
C PRO A 157 -35.63 -14.90 13.54
N VAL A 158 -36.82 -14.51 13.09
CA VAL A 158 -37.11 -13.97 11.75
C VAL A 158 -36.19 -12.77 11.48
N ARG A 159 -35.40 -12.84 10.40
CA ARG A 159 -34.61 -11.70 9.90
C ARG A 159 -35.56 -10.61 9.37
N THR A 160 -35.68 -9.50 10.07
CA THR A 160 -36.29 -8.27 9.54
C THR A 160 -35.31 -7.57 8.57
N PRO A 161 -35.77 -6.89 7.50
CA PRO A 161 -34.88 -6.29 6.52
C PRO A 161 -34.08 -5.13 7.13
N VAL A 162 -32.77 -5.12 6.87
CA VAL A 162 -31.86 -4.03 7.25
C VAL A 162 -32.18 -2.83 6.35
N ASN A 163 -32.79 -1.78 6.91
CA ASN A 163 -32.93 -0.50 6.22
C ASN A 163 -31.53 0.05 5.91
N ARG A 164 -31.12 -0.01 4.64
CA ARG A 164 -29.90 0.64 4.17
C ARG A 164 -30.16 2.14 4.06
N CYS A 165 -29.54 2.94 4.92
CA CYS A 165 -29.43 4.39 4.70
C CYS A 165 -28.51 4.63 3.50
N PHE A 166 -29.06 5.09 2.38
CA PHE A 166 -28.27 5.62 1.26
C PHE A 166 -27.92 7.10 1.53
N PRO A 167 -26.66 7.52 1.37
CA PRO A 167 -26.31 8.93 1.50
C PRO A 167 -26.86 9.73 0.30
N SER A 168 -27.62 10.78 0.59
CA SER A 168 -28.07 11.75 -0.41
C SER A 168 -26.94 12.73 -0.72
N VAL A 169 -26.29 12.60 -1.88
CA VAL A 169 -25.33 13.59 -2.37
C VAL A 169 -26.10 14.77 -2.95
N ARG A 170 -26.06 15.95 -2.31
CA ARG A 170 -26.44 17.21 -2.95
C ARG A 170 -25.22 17.80 -3.67
N LEU A 171 -25.24 17.76 -5.00
CA LEU A 171 -24.35 18.57 -5.84
C LEU A 171 -24.78 20.05 -5.71
N ARG A 172 -23.92 20.90 -5.14
CA ARG A 172 -24.08 22.36 -5.27
C ARG A 172 -23.47 22.80 -6.60
N GLY A 173 -24.34 23.26 -7.52
CA GLY A 173 -23.95 24.01 -8.71
C GLY A 173 -23.53 25.44 -8.35
N ARG A 174 -22.68 26.00 -9.22
CA ARG A 174 -22.01 27.30 -9.17
C ARG A 174 -22.92 28.48 -8.82
#